data_AF-A0A1V4K073-F1
#
_entry.id   AF-A0A1V4K073-F1
#
_cell.length_a   1.000
_cell.length_b   1.000
_cell.length_c   1.000
_cell.angle_alpha   90.00
_cell.angle_beta   90.00
_cell.angle_gamma   90.00
#
_symmetry.space_group_name_H-M   'P 1'
#
loop_
_entity.id
_entity.type
_entity.pdbx_description
1 polymer ?
#
loop_
_entity_poly.entity_id
_entity_poly.type
_entity_poly.pdbx_seq_one_letter_code
_entity_poly.pdbx_strand_id
1 'polypeptide(L)' 'MNVGHEDDELKPYVEPVPDYKDPRRTELMVSMGYTREEIQESLVGQKYNEVMATYLLLDHKSSELQFRPKLGG' A
#
# COMPACT_ATOMS: atom_id res chain seq x y z
N MET A 1 19.62 -22.25 14.58
CA MET A 1 20.35 -21.50 13.53
C MET A 1 19.67 -21.82 12.23
N ASN A 2 19.14 -20.84 11.49
CA ASN A 2 18.39 -20.86 10.22
C ASN A 2 18.42 -22.19 9.38
N VAL A 3 17.87 -23.28 9.92
CA VAL A 3 17.93 -24.60 9.27
C VAL A 3 17.03 -24.56 8.04
N GLY A 4 17.57 -24.88 6.87
CA GLY A 4 16.85 -24.83 5.58
C GLY A 4 16.89 -23.48 4.85
N HIS A 5 17.59 -22.47 5.40
CA HIS A 5 17.82 -21.16 4.77
C HIS A 5 19.33 -20.84 4.75
N GLU A 6 20.13 -21.80 4.30
CA GLU A 6 21.60 -21.72 4.31
C GLU A 6 22.12 -20.62 3.36
N ASP A 7 21.42 -20.37 2.26
CA ASP A 7 21.73 -19.31 1.29
C ASP A 7 21.04 -17.97 1.59
N ASP A 8 20.15 -17.92 2.58
CA ASP A 8 19.38 -16.72 2.95
C ASP A 8 19.46 -16.47 4.46
N GLU A 9 20.64 -16.02 4.89
CA GLU A 9 20.89 -15.68 6.28
C GLU A 9 19.89 -14.64 6.79
N LEU A 10 19.35 -14.89 7.98
CA LEU A 10 18.51 -13.95 8.71
C LEU A 10 19.25 -12.62 8.90
N LYS A 11 18.79 -11.61 8.18
CA LYS A 11 19.28 -10.23 8.29
C LYS A 11 18.22 -9.37 8.99
N PRO A 12 18.61 -8.26 9.63
CA PRO A 12 17.65 -7.26 10.09
C PRO A 12 16.74 -6.83 8.94
N TYR A 13 15.43 -6.79 9.18
CA TYR A 13 14.48 -6.30 8.21
C TYR A 13 14.73 -4.81 7.93
N VAL A 14 14.78 -4.45 6.65
CA VAL A 14 14.84 -3.06 6.20
C VAL A 14 13.44 -2.68 5.74
N GLU A 15 12.83 -1.73 6.44
CA GLU A 15 11.51 -1.23 6.07
C GLU A 15 11.58 -0.54 4.69
N PRO A 16 10.76 -0.96 3.72
CA PRO A 16 10.73 -0.34 2.41
C PRO A 16 10.16 1.07 2.50
N VAL A 17 10.69 1.96 1.66
CA VAL A 17 10.17 3.33 1.57
C VAL A 17 8.75 3.27 0.98
N PRO A 18 7.74 3.89 1.63
CA PRO A 18 6.39 3.93 1.09
C PRO A 18 6.33 4.64 -0.26
N ASP A 19 5.65 4.04 -1.25
CA ASP A 19 5.40 4.67 -2.54
C ASP A 19 4.04 5.38 -2.54
N TYR A 20 4.07 6.69 -2.32
CA TYR A 20 2.87 7.56 -2.31
C TYR A 20 2.56 8.19 -3.66
N LYS A 21 3.04 7.60 -4.76
CA LYS A 21 2.87 8.14 -6.11
C LYS A 21 1.97 7.30 -7.00
N ASP A 22 1.21 6.36 -6.45
CA ASP A 22 0.31 5.52 -7.26
C ASP A 22 -0.84 6.38 -7.85
N PRO A 23 -0.83 6.67 -9.16
CA PRO A 23 -1.82 7.54 -9.77
C PRO A 23 -3.21 6.90 -9.73
N ARG A 24 -3.32 5.56 -9.72
CA ARG A 24 -4.62 4.87 -9.70
C ARG A 24 -5.38 5.11 -8.41
N ARG A 25 -4.67 5.12 -7.26
CA ARG A 25 -5.27 5.42 -5.96
C ARG A 25 -5.71 6.87 -5.88
N THR A 26 -4.87 7.78 -6.37
CA THR A 26 -5.19 9.20 -6.42
C THR A 26 -6.43 9.46 -7.28
N GLU A 27 -6.53 8.90 -8.49
CA GLU A 27 -7.72 9.07 -9.33
C GLU A 27 -8.98 8.48 -8.68
N LEU A 28 -8.86 7.32 -8.03
CA LEU A 28 -9.99 6.71 -7.34
C LEU A 28 -10.48 7.58 -6.18
N MET A 29 -9.58 8.13 -5.37
CA MET A 29 -9.95 9.07 -4.30
C MET A 29 -10.53 10.37 -4.85
N VAL A 30 -10.02 10.88 -5.98
CA VAL A 30 -10.64 12.03 -6.66
C VAL A 30 -12.08 11.73 -7.06
N SER A 31 -12.37 10.52 -7.55
CA SER A 31 -13.74 10.11 -7.86
C SER A 31 -14.66 9.97 -6.62
N MET A 32 -14.06 9.80 -5.43
CA MET A 32 -14.78 9.78 -4.14
C MET A 32 -15.05 11.19 -3.58
N GLY A 33 -14.53 12.24 -4.22
CA GLY A 33 -14.73 13.63 -3.83
C GLY A 33 -13.53 14.28 -3.13
N TYR A 34 -12.40 13.56 -3.00
CA TYR A 34 -11.18 14.15 -2.45
C TYR A 34 -10.45 15.02 -3.47
N THR A 35 -9.78 16.09 -3.04
CA THR A 35 -8.91 16.93 -3.88
C THR A 35 -7.50 16.33 -3.98
N ARG A 36 -6.75 16.67 -5.05
CA ARG A 36 -5.38 16.16 -5.19
C ARG A 36 -4.46 16.77 -4.13
N GLU A 37 -4.70 18.03 -3.80
CA GLU A 37 -3.96 18.79 -2.81
C GLU A 37 -4.11 18.17 -1.42
N GLU A 38 -5.33 17.83 -0.99
CA GLU A 38 -5.51 17.22 0.34
C GLU A 38 -4.89 15.82 0.44
N ILE A 39 -4.96 15.03 -0.64
CA ILE A 39 -4.32 13.72 -0.73
C ILE A 39 -2.80 13.89 -0.57
N GLN A 40 -2.20 14.78 -1.38
CA GLN A 40 -0.77 15.02 -1.35
C GLN A 40 -0.30 15.55 0.01
N GLU A 41 -0.98 16.55 0.56
CA GLU A 41 -0.63 17.11 1.86
C GLU A 41 -0.72 16.08 2.98
N SER A 42 -1.72 15.20 2.94
CA SER A 42 -1.88 14.16 3.94
C SER A 42 -0.77 13.12 3.87
N LEU A 43 -0.41 12.67 2.67
CA LEU A 43 0.64 11.68 2.44
C LEU A 43 2.04 12.22 2.75
N VAL A 44 2.39 13.40 2.23
CA VAL A 44 3.69 14.04 2.47
C VAL A 44 3.86 14.39 3.95
N GLY A 45 2.80 14.90 4.58
CA GLY A 45 2.81 15.25 6.00
C GLY A 45 2.70 14.05 6.93
N GLN A 46 2.49 12.83 6.40
CA GLN A 46 2.19 11.61 7.16
C GLN A 46 1.16 11.91 8.27
N LYS A 47 0.05 12.55 7.89
CA LYS A 47 -0.91 13.10 8.87
C LYS A 47 -1.72 12.03 9.59
N TYR A 48 -1.69 10.77 9.12
CA TYR A 48 -2.46 9.62 9.65
C TYR A 48 -3.95 9.94 9.87
N ASN A 49 -4.51 10.82 9.06
CA ASN A 49 -5.92 11.20 9.10
C ASN A 49 -6.76 10.30 8.18
N GLU A 50 -8.06 10.60 8.06
CA GLU A 50 -8.98 9.86 7.19
C GLU A 50 -8.49 9.75 5.74
N VAL A 51 -7.93 10.83 5.18
CA VAL A 51 -7.42 10.85 3.80
C VAL A 51 -6.28 9.84 3.62
N MET A 52 -5.30 9.85 4.53
CA MET A 52 -4.18 8.89 4.47
C MET A 52 -4.66 7.46 4.74
N ALA A 53 -5.56 7.26 5.69
CA ALA A 53 -6.13 5.95 5.98
C ALA A 53 -6.85 5.36 4.76
N THR A 54 -7.68 6.15 4.09
CA THR A 54 -8.35 5.76 2.84
C THR A 54 -7.33 5.39 1.76
N TYR A 55 -6.29 6.19 1.55
CA TYR A 55 -5.24 5.90 0.55
C TYR A 55 -4.55 4.54 0.80
N LEU A 56 -4.16 4.26 2.06
CA LEU A 56 -3.50 3.02 2.44
C LEU A 56 -4.43 1.79 2.29
N LEU A 57 -5.71 1.94 2.61
CA LEU A 57 -6.69 0.84 2.49
C LEU A 57 -7.03 0.48 1.04
N LEU A 58 -6.90 1.43 0.09
CA LEU A 58 -7.08 1.16 -1.33
C LEU A 58 -5.98 0.27 -1.92
N ASP A 59 -4.78 0.29 -1.33
CA ASP A 59 -3.72 -0.67 -1.63
C ASP A 59 -4.16 -2.10 -1.29
N HIS A 60 -4.73 -2.24 -0.09
CA HIS A 60 -4.96 -3.55 0.47
C HIS A 60 -6.09 -4.31 -0.23
N LYS A 61 -7.13 -3.60 -0.69
CA LYS A 61 -8.19 -4.22 -1.50
C LYS A 61 -7.68 -4.72 -2.86
N SER A 62 -6.68 -4.06 -3.44
CA SER A 62 -6.09 -4.49 -4.71
C SER A 62 -5.22 -5.73 -4.56
N SER A 63 -4.55 -5.89 -3.42
CA SER A 63 -3.75 -7.08 -3.12
C SER A 63 -4.61 -8.29 -2.74
N GLU A 64 -5.65 -8.12 -1.92
CA GLU A 64 -6.53 -9.23 -1.51
C GLU A 64 -7.24 -9.89 -2.71
N LEU A 65 -7.66 -9.10 -3.71
CA LEU A 65 -8.25 -9.61 -4.96
C LEU A 65 -7.26 -10.40 -5.83
N GLN A 66 -5.97 -10.08 -5.80
CA GLN A 66 -4.93 -10.85 -6.52
C GLN A 66 -4.63 -12.18 -5.84
N PHE A 67 -4.78 -12.26 -4.51
CA PHE A 67 -4.55 -13.49 -3.74
C PHE A 67 -5.73 -14.44 -3.70
N ARG A 68 -6.90 -14.09 -4.27
CA ARG A 68 -7.98 -15.07 -4.45
C ARG A 68 -7.50 -16.12 -5.46
N PRO A 69 -7.31 -17.40 -5.06
CA PRO A 69 -7.02 -18.42 -6.04
C PRO A 69 -8.19 -18.44 -7.01
N LYS A 70 -7.89 -18.37 -8.32
CA LYS A 70 -8.90 -18.65 -9.33
C LYS A 70 -9.31 -20.11 -9.14
N LEU A 71 -10.36 -20.34 -8.37
CA LEU A 71 -11.06 -21.61 -8.38
C LEU A 71 -11.63 -21.73 -9.79
N GLY A 72 -10.88 -22.45 -10.64
CA GLY A 72 -11.24 -22.73 -12.02
C GLY A 72 -12.53 -23.54 -12.09
N GLY A 73 -13.33 -23.21 -13.10
CA GLY A 73 -14.26 -24.15 -13.72
C GLY A 73 -13.55 -24.95 -14.82
#